data_AF-A0A7S1W6C0-F1
#
_entry.id   AF-A0A7S1W6C0-F1
#
_cell.length_a   1.000
_cell.length_b   1.000
_cell.length_c   1.000
_cell.angle_alpha   90.00
_cell.angle_beta   90.00
_cell.angle_gamma   90.00
#
_symmetry.space_group_name_H-M   'P 1'
#
loop_
_entity.id
_entity.type
_entity.pdbx_description
1 polymer ?
#
loop_
_entity_poly.entity_id
_entity_poly.type
_entity_poly.pdbx_seq_one_letter_code
_entity_poly.pdbx_strand_id
1 'polypeptide(L)'
;MRAPGGEAGGGGEAAAAGAPEAPRLPPWERVCLLDMDAEEALAPEDVARFDALIFGGILGNVTELPDGGYGSDDRTSEIRRLGFVHRRHLGPMQMTTDTAVLVCNLVLEDARPLAEIPFLDSPEIGASGDTKAGASECTCMEGFRYVARRAADGDWEPTLPDGMAELLAKSAGDDILDSL
;
A
#
# COMPACT_ATOMS: atom_id res chain seq x y z
N MET A 1 -6.96 39.70 -66.87
CA MET A 1 -6.49 38.53 -66.10
C MET A 1 -5.63 39.04 -64.94
N ARG A 2 -5.78 38.43 -63.74
CA ARG A 2 -5.25 38.77 -62.40
C ARG A 2 -6.09 39.73 -61.54
N ALA A 3 -6.71 39.15 -60.49
CA ALA A 3 -6.99 39.80 -59.20
C ALA A 3 -5.69 39.86 -58.36
N PRO A 4 -5.60 40.65 -57.27
CA PRO A 4 -6.08 40.26 -55.93
C PRO A 4 -6.60 41.49 -55.13
N GLY A 5 -7.07 41.48 -53.89
CA GLY A 5 -7.22 40.52 -52.81
C GLY A 5 -7.77 41.32 -51.61
N GLY A 6 -8.74 40.77 -50.88
CA GLY A 6 -9.29 41.40 -49.68
C GLY A 6 -8.58 40.86 -48.44
N GLU A 7 -8.05 41.74 -47.60
CA GLU A 7 -7.61 41.43 -46.24
C GLU A 7 -8.69 41.86 -45.26
N ALA A 8 -9.29 40.89 -44.58
CA ALA A 8 -10.05 41.11 -43.35
C ALA A 8 -9.22 40.56 -42.19
N GLY A 9 -8.69 41.45 -41.37
CA GLY A 9 -8.00 41.11 -40.13
C GLY A 9 -8.99 40.51 -39.13
N GLY A 10 -8.91 39.20 -38.92
CA GLY A 10 -9.50 38.53 -37.78
C GLY A 10 -8.50 38.52 -36.62
N GLY A 11 -8.79 39.31 -35.59
CA GLY A 11 -8.07 39.24 -34.32
C GLY A 11 -8.26 37.85 -33.71
N GLY A 12 -7.16 37.12 -33.56
CA GLY A 12 -7.13 35.87 -32.80
C GLY A 12 -7.30 36.17 -31.32
N GLU A 13 -8.46 35.79 -30.77
CA GLU A 13 -8.63 35.64 -29.33
C GLU A 13 -7.88 34.37 -28.94
N ALA A 14 -6.70 34.57 -28.33
CA ALA A 14 -5.90 33.49 -27.79
C ALA A 14 -6.71 32.74 -26.73
N ALA A 15 -7.05 31.48 -27.00
CA ALA A 15 -7.66 30.58 -26.03
C ALA A 15 -6.76 30.51 -24.80
N ALA A 16 -7.26 31.02 -23.68
CA ALA A 16 -6.63 30.85 -22.38
C ALA A 16 -6.54 29.35 -22.09
N ALA A 17 -5.30 28.84 -21.99
CA ALA A 17 -5.04 27.48 -21.53
C ALA A 17 -5.61 27.33 -20.11
N GLY A 18 -6.66 26.52 -19.99
CA GLY A 18 -7.28 26.20 -18.70
C GLY A 18 -6.27 25.55 -17.76
N ALA A 19 -6.26 25.98 -16.51
CA ALA A 19 -5.51 25.33 -15.44
C ALA A 19 -5.89 23.83 -15.38
N PRO A 20 -4.95 22.93 -15.00
CA PRO A 20 -5.27 21.51 -14.86
C PRO A 20 -6.39 21.36 -13.83
N GLU A 21 -7.52 20.81 -14.29
CA GLU A 21 -8.64 20.48 -13.43
C GLU A 21 -8.15 19.44 -12.40
N ALA A 22 -8.43 19.69 -11.12
CA ALA A 22 -8.06 18.74 -10.06
C ALA A 22 -8.64 17.35 -10.40
N PRO A 23 -7.88 16.26 -10.18
CA PRO A 23 -8.35 14.93 -10.53
C PRO A 23 -9.66 14.65 -9.79
N ARG A 24 -10.72 14.40 -10.56
CA ARG A 24 -12.01 14.02 -10.01
C ARG A 24 -11.89 12.61 -9.45
N LEU A 25 -12.46 12.38 -8.26
CA LEU A 25 -12.57 11.04 -7.71
C LEU A 25 -13.41 10.16 -8.67
N PRO A 26 -13.04 8.88 -8.86
CA PRO A 26 -13.80 7.98 -9.70
C PRO A 26 -15.20 7.72 -9.11
N PRO A 27 -16.16 7.27 -9.94
CA PRO A 27 -17.47 6.85 -9.45
C PRO A 27 -17.32 5.67 -8.48
N TRP A 28 -18.26 5.54 -7.54
CA TRP A 28 -18.18 4.58 -6.42
C TRP A 28 -18.07 3.12 -6.87
N GLU A 29 -18.67 2.79 -8.03
CA GLU A 29 -18.62 1.48 -8.66
C GLU A 29 -17.23 1.13 -9.21
N ARG A 30 -16.33 2.11 -9.34
CA ARG A 30 -14.92 1.92 -9.73
C ARG A 30 -13.97 2.09 -8.54
N VAL A 31 -14.49 2.17 -7.32
CA VAL A 31 -13.72 2.20 -6.09
C VAL A 31 -13.80 0.84 -5.41
N CYS A 32 -12.66 0.28 -5.03
CA CYS A 32 -12.59 -0.92 -4.23
C CYS A 32 -12.07 -0.62 -2.82
N LEU A 33 -12.78 -1.12 -1.81
CA LEU A 33 -12.33 -1.12 -0.43
C LEU A 33 -11.45 -2.34 -0.17
N LEU A 34 -10.21 -2.10 0.29
CA LEU A 34 -9.36 -3.17 0.82
C LEU A 34 -9.79 -3.50 2.25
N ASP A 35 -10.19 -4.75 2.45
CA ASP A 35 -10.82 -5.24 3.67
C ASP A 35 -10.40 -6.68 3.91
N MET A 36 -9.85 -6.98 5.08
CA MET A 36 -9.43 -8.34 5.45
C MET A 36 -10.60 -9.31 5.50
N ASP A 37 -11.83 -8.83 5.76
CA ASP A 37 -13.05 -9.64 5.80
C ASP A 37 -13.76 -9.70 4.44
N ALA A 38 -13.10 -9.33 3.34
CA ALA A 38 -13.64 -9.55 2.01
C ALA A 38 -13.56 -11.04 1.63
N GLU A 39 -14.50 -11.52 0.82
CA GLU A 39 -14.52 -12.92 0.37
C GLU A 39 -13.49 -13.20 -0.73
N GLU A 40 -13.20 -12.21 -1.57
CA GLU A 40 -12.35 -12.36 -2.75
C GLU A 40 -11.01 -11.64 -2.55
N ALA A 41 -9.92 -12.31 -2.92
CA ALA A 41 -8.58 -11.72 -2.93
C ALA A 41 -8.46 -10.70 -4.06
N LEU A 42 -7.63 -9.67 -3.87
CA LEU A 42 -7.22 -8.80 -4.97
C LEU A 42 -6.52 -9.63 -6.06
N ALA A 43 -6.97 -9.48 -7.31
CA ALA A 43 -6.46 -10.23 -8.44
C ALA A 43 -6.03 -9.30 -9.59
N PRO A 44 -5.12 -9.74 -10.48
CA PRO A 44 -4.67 -8.91 -11.61
C PRO A 44 -5.80 -8.37 -12.48
N GLU A 45 -6.89 -9.13 -12.66
CA GLU A 45 -8.03 -8.75 -13.49
C GLU A 45 -8.80 -7.54 -12.93
N ASP A 46 -8.62 -7.23 -11.65
CA ASP A 46 -9.28 -6.09 -11.00
C ASP A 46 -8.76 -4.74 -11.51
N VAL A 47 -7.60 -4.68 -12.19
CA VAL A 47 -7.05 -3.45 -12.81
C VAL A 47 -8.00 -2.85 -13.86
N ALA A 48 -8.79 -3.69 -14.54
CA ALA A 48 -9.79 -3.21 -15.50
C ALA A 48 -11.07 -2.67 -14.82
N ARG A 49 -11.27 -3.03 -13.55
CA ARG A 49 -12.52 -2.80 -12.80
C ARG A 49 -12.45 -1.57 -11.92
N PHE A 50 -11.31 -1.32 -11.29
CA PHE A 50 -11.15 -0.29 -10.28
C PHE A 50 -10.18 0.81 -10.74
N ASP A 51 -10.55 2.07 -10.47
CA ASP A 51 -9.67 3.23 -10.69
C ASP A 51 -9.01 3.70 -9.39
N ALA A 52 -9.57 3.30 -8.24
CA ALA A 52 -9.05 3.66 -6.94
C ALA A 52 -9.25 2.54 -5.93
N LEU A 53 -8.27 2.40 -5.04
CA LEU A 53 -8.33 1.55 -3.87
C LEU A 53 -8.41 2.41 -2.61
N ILE A 54 -9.28 2.02 -1.68
CA ILE A 54 -9.38 2.63 -0.36
C ILE A 54 -8.81 1.65 0.66
N PHE A 55 -7.82 2.13 1.41
CA PHE A 55 -7.16 1.38 2.46
C PHE A 55 -7.91 1.65 3.77
N GLY A 56 -8.76 0.70 4.17
CA GLY A 56 -9.53 0.79 5.41
C GLY A 56 -8.74 0.35 6.62
N GLY A 57 -8.69 1.18 7.68
CA GLY A 57 -8.38 0.73 9.04
C GLY A 57 -7.13 -0.13 9.23
N ILE A 58 -6.10 0.01 8.38
CA ILE A 58 -5.05 -1.00 8.18
C ILE A 58 -4.16 -1.28 9.38
N LEU A 59 -4.15 -0.41 10.40
CA LEU A 59 -3.35 -0.56 11.61
C LEU A 59 -4.27 -0.68 12.84
N GLY A 60 -5.11 -1.72 12.87
CA GLY A 60 -5.70 -2.21 14.12
C GLY A 60 -4.61 -2.72 15.06
N ASN A 61 -4.87 -2.72 16.37
CA ASN A 61 -3.92 -3.31 17.30
C ASN A 61 -3.89 -4.83 17.07
N VAL A 62 -2.71 -5.37 16.81
CA VAL A 62 -2.49 -6.82 16.67
C VAL A 62 -2.71 -7.48 18.02
N THR A 63 -3.42 -8.61 18.02
CA THR A 63 -3.59 -9.49 19.18
C THR A 63 -3.26 -10.92 18.78
N GLU A 64 -2.46 -11.60 19.59
CA GLU A 64 -2.21 -13.03 19.44
C GLU A 64 -3.46 -13.82 19.88
N LEU A 65 -3.87 -14.78 19.07
CA LEU A 65 -5.03 -15.62 19.31
C LEU A 65 -4.63 -16.91 20.05
N PRO A 66 -5.53 -17.58 20.79
CA PRO A 66 -5.21 -18.79 21.55
C PRO A 66 -4.72 -19.98 20.69
N ASP A 67 -4.94 -19.94 19.39
CA ASP A 67 -4.49 -20.95 18.43
C ASP A 67 -3.11 -20.64 17.81
N GLY A 68 -2.46 -19.56 18.25
CA GLY A 68 -1.18 -19.07 17.72
C GLY A 68 -1.31 -18.26 16.43
N GLY A 69 -2.53 -17.92 16.01
CA GLY A 69 -2.78 -16.97 14.93
C GLY A 69 -2.74 -15.52 15.41
N TYR A 70 -2.89 -14.58 14.48
CA TYR A 70 -2.99 -13.14 14.78
C TYR A 70 -4.36 -12.61 14.37
N GLY A 71 -4.94 -11.77 15.22
CA GLY A 71 -6.12 -10.95 14.95
C GLY A 71 -5.80 -9.46 15.04
N SER A 72 -6.71 -8.61 14.57
CA SER A 72 -6.56 -7.16 14.66
C SER A 72 -7.90 -6.49 14.96
N ASP A 73 -7.89 -5.32 15.60
CA ASP A 73 -9.09 -4.49 15.72
C ASP A 73 -9.72 -4.23 14.34
N ASP A 74 -11.00 -4.58 14.17
CA ASP A 74 -11.74 -4.30 12.94
C ASP A 74 -12.16 -2.83 12.83
N ARG A 75 -11.18 -1.96 12.53
CA ARG A 75 -11.41 -0.54 12.28
C ARG A 75 -12.05 -0.28 10.91
N THR A 76 -11.94 -1.24 9.99
CA THR A 76 -12.55 -1.16 8.65
C THR A 76 -14.08 -1.27 8.71
N SER A 77 -14.64 -1.88 9.76
CA SER A 77 -16.08 -1.92 10.03
C SER A 77 -16.78 -0.56 9.99
N GLU A 78 -16.11 0.51 10.39
CA GLU A 78 -16.68 1.86 10.41
C GLU A 78 -16.96 2.36 8.99
N ILE A 79 -16.05 2.10 8.04
CA ILE A 79 -16.21 2.54 6.65
C ILE A 79 -16.98 1.55 5.78
N ARG A 80 -17.11 0.28 6.20
CA ARG A 80 -18.03 -0.67 5.54
C ARG A 80 -19.47 -0.18 5.50
N ARG A 81 -19.89 0.58 6.52
CA ARG A 81 -21.23 1.18 6.61
C ARG A 81 -21.53 2.15 5.46
N LEU A 82 -20.52 2.61 4.72
CA LEU A 82 -20.67 3.50 3.56
C LEU A 82 -21.16 2.76 2.29
N GLY A 83 -21.26 1.43 2.32
CA GLY A 83 -21.86 0.67 1.22
C GLY A 83 -20.97 0.57 -0.03
N PHE A 84 -19.69 0.25 0.14
CA PHE A 84 -18.78 -0.05 -0.97
C PHE A 84 -19.28 -1.24 -1.79
N VAL A 85 -19.37 -1.07 -3.11
CA VAL A 85 -19.83 -2.12 -4.04
C VAL A 85 -18.79 -3.24 -4.15
N HIS A 86 -17.51 -2.89 -4.09
CA HIS A 86 -16.40 -3.82 -4.27
C HIS A 86 -15.51 -3.85 -3.04
N ARG A 87 -15.21 -5.07 -2.59
CA ARG A 87 -14.29 -5.35 -1.49
C ARG A 87 -13.29 -6.42 -1.92
N ARG A 88 -12.03 -6.26 -1.54
CA ARG A 88 -10.94 -7.21 -1.80
C ARG A 88 -10.06 -7.36 -0.57
N HIS A 89 -9.57 -8.57 -0.31
CA HIS A 89 -8.57 -8.80 0.75
C HIS A 89 -7.16 -8.94 0.15
N LEU A 90 -6.14 -8.61 0.94
CA LEU A 90 -4.72 -8.84 0.61
C LEU A 90 -4.15 -10.10 1.28
N GLY A 91 -5.01 -10.87 1.93
CA GLY A 91 -4.65 -12.09 2.66
C GLY A 91 -5.12 -12.02 4.11
N PRO A 92 -4.89 -13.11 4.87
CA PRO A 92 -5.37 -13.22 6.25
C PRO A 92 -4.48 -12.49 7.27
N MET A 93 -3.24 -12.17 6.91
CA MET A 93 -2.29 -11.48 7.79
C MET A 93 -2.34 -9.98 7.54
N GLN A 94 -2.28 -9.20 8.62
CA GLN A 94 -2.25 -7.75 8.56
C GLN A 94 -0.95 -7.27 7.88
N MET A 95 -1.04 -6.19 7.13
CA MET A 95 0.11 -5.55 6.47
C MET A 95 0.22 -4.12 6.98
N THR A 96 1.42 -3.56 6.99
CA THR A 96 1.56 -2.10 7.10
C THR A 96 0.98 -1.43 5.86
N THR A 97 0.61 -0.15 5.95
CA THR A 97 0.01 0.57 4.81
C THR A 97 0.93 0.59 3.59
N ASP A 98 2.23 0.82 3.80
CA ASP A 98 3.25 0.79 2.73
C ASP A 98 3.36 -0.59 2.10
N THR A 99 3.37 -1.67 2.89
CA THR A 99 3.37 -3.04 2.36
C THR A 99 2.09 -3.31 1.57
N ALA A 100 0.93 -2.92 2.09
CA ALA A 100 -0.35 -3.11 1.42
C ALA A 100 -0.37 -2.40 0.05
N VAL A 101 0.13 -1.16 -0.02
CA VAL A 101 0.27 -0.41 -1.27
C VAL A 101 1.23 -1.12 -2.24
N LEU A 102 2.38 -1.61 -1.75
CA LEU A 102 3.32 -2.38 -2.56
C LEU A 102 2.68 -3.64 -3.14
N VAL A 103 1.94 -4.40 -2.33
CA VAL A 103 1.21 -5.59 -2.79
C VAL A 103 0.19 -5.23 -3.84
N CYS A 104 -0.60 -4.17 -3.67
CA CYS A 104 -1.53 -3.71 -4.68
C CYS A 104 -0.84 -3.37 -6.01
N ASN A 105 0.31 -2.70 -5.96
CA ASN A 105 1.09 -2.39 -7.16
C ASN A 105 1.59 -3.68 -7.85
N LEU A 106 2.15 -4.63 -7.09
CA LEU A 106 2.59 -5.92 -7.63
C LEU A 106 1.44 -6.70 -8.27
N VAL A 107 0.25 -6.67 -7.68
CA VAL A 107 -0.91 -7.41 -8.20
C VAL A 107 -1.50 -6.75 -9.44
N LEU A 108 -1.73 -5.44 -9.40
CA LEU A 108 -2.49 -4.74 -10.45
C LEU A 108 -1.60 -4.25 -11.59
N GLU A 109 -0.44 -3.70 -11.29
CA GLU A 109 0.46 -3.11 -12.29
C GLU A 109 1.42 -4.17 -12.86
N ASP A 110 2.01 -5.00 -12.00
CA ASP A 110 2.92 -6.08 -12.45
C ASP A 110 2.17 -7.37 -12.83
N ALA A 111 0.83 -7.36 -12.75
CA ALA A 111 -0.05 -8.49 -13.03
C ALA A 111 0.35 -9.79 -12.31
N ARG A 112 0.91 -9.67 -11.09
CA ARG A 112 1.38 -10.83 -10.31
C ARG A 112 0.27 -11.34 -9.38
N PRO A 113 -0.17 -12.61 -9.50
CA PRO A 113 -1.13 -13.16 -8.56
C PRO A 113 -0.66 -13.04 -7.11
N LEU A 114 -1.57 -12.71 -6.19
CA LEU A 114 -1.25 -12.54 -4.76
C LEU A 114 -0.51 -13.77 -4.17
N ALA A 115 -0.88 -14.97 -4.62
CA ALA A 115 -0.27 -16.23 -4.19
C ALA A 115 1.19 -16.43 -4.65
N GLU A 116 1.66 -15.67 -5.63
CA GLU A 116 3.04 -15.74 -6.15
C GLU A 116 3.98 -14.71 -5.51
N ILE A 117 3.45 -13.78 -4.71
CA ILE A 117 4.25 -12.80 -4.01
C ILE A 117 4.93 -13.50 -2.81
N PRO A 118 6.27 -13.45 -2.71
CA PRO A 118 6.96 -14.00 -1.55
C PRO A 118 6.74 -13.08 -0.35
N PHE A 119 6.41 -13.66 0.80
CA PHE A 119 6.11 -12.92 2.03
C PHE A 119 6.98 -13.41 3.19
N LEU A 120 7.24 -12.50 4.13
CA LEU A 120 7.76 -12.79 5.46
C LEU A 120 6.71 -12.38 6.50
N ASP A 121 6.37 -13.31 7.39
CA ASP A 121 5.40 -13.10 8.46
C ASP A 121 6.15 -12.89 9.78
N SER A 122 5.79 -11.83 10.50
CA SER A 122 6.44 -11.42 11.76
C SER A 122 7.98 -11.35 11.69
N PRO A 123 8.59 -10.65 10.70
CA PRO A 123 10.04 -10.59 10.60
C PRO A 123 10.66 -9.81 11.77
N GLU A 124 11.85 -10.26 12.18
CA GLU A 124 12.75 -9.47 13.02
C GLU A 124 13.58 -8.56 12.11
N ILE A 125 13.53 -7.25 12.36
CA ILE A 125 14.21 -6.24 11.55
C ILE A 125 15.36 -5.65 12.35
N GLY A 126 16.57 -5.85 11.85
CA GLY A 126 17.78 -5.26 12.39
C GLY A 126 17.97 -3.79 12.04
N ALA A 127 18.92 -3.14 12.69
CA ALA A 127 19.26 -1.73 12.44
C ALA A 127 19.67 -1.44 10.98
N SER A 128 20.24 -2.43 10.27
CA SER A 128 20.58 -2.36 8.85
C SER A 128 19.39 -2.62 7.91
N GLY A 129 18.22 -2.97 8.44
CA GLY A 129 17.04 -3.36 7.66
C GLY A 129 17.05 -4.81 7.16
N ASP A 130 18.11 -5.56 7.49
CA ASP A 130 18.19 -7.00 7.26
C ASP A 130 17.59 -7.80 8.43
N THR A 131 17.32 -9.08 8.22
CA THR A 131 16.86 -10.00 9.28
C THR A 131 18.03 -10.68 10.00
N LYS A 132 19.26 -10.15 9.85
CA LYS A 132 20.51 -10.80 10.29
C LYS A 132 21.17 -10.11 11.47
N ALA A 133 20.61 -9.00 11.96
CA ALA A 133 21.12 -8.37 13.16
C ALA A 133 21.21 -9.38 14.30
N GLY A 134 22.42 -9.57 14.82
CA GLY A 134 22.62 -10.28 16.07
C GLY A 134 21.78 -9.64 17.16
N ALA A 135 21.38 -10.44 18.15
CA ALA A 135 20.35 -10.21 19.18
C ALA A 135 20.40 -8.89 20.00
N SER A 136 21.28 -7.94 19.70
CA SER A 136 21.46 -6.72 20.48
C SER A 136 20.64 -5.52 19.98
N GLU A 137 20.19 -5.48 18.71
CA GLU A 137 19.46 -4.31 18.15
C GLU A 137 18.50 -4.73 17.02
N CYS A 138 17.42 -5.44 17.36
CA CYS A 138 16.37 -5.85 16.40
C CYS A 138 14.98 -5.50 16.92
N THR A 139 14.08 -5.09 16.01
CA THR A 139 12.66 -4.88 16.30
C THR A 139 11.84 -6.02 15.70
N CYS A 140 11.06 -6.71 16.52
CA CYS A 140 10.13 -7.72 16.06
C CYS A 140 8.84 -7.07 15.52
N MET A 141 8.48 -7.33 14.27
CA MET A 141 7.26 -6.81 13.64
C MET A 141 6.09 -7.79 13.77
N GLU A 142 5.79 -8.17 15.00
CA GLU A 142 4.85 -9.23 15.32
C GLU A 142 3.44 -8.99 14.74
N GLY A 143 2.90 -10.02 14.06
CA GLY A 143 1.55 -10.02 13.47
C GLY A 143 1.42 -9.23 12.17
N PHE A 144 2.52 -8.71 11.64
CA PHE A 144 2.57 -8.05 10.34
C PHE A 144 3.26 -8.91 9.29
N ARG A 145 2.74 -8.85 8.06
CA ARG A 145 3.31 -9.46 6.86
C ARG A 145 4.03 -8.39 6.03
N TYR A 146 5.20 -8.74 5.50
CA TYR A 146 6.01 -7.91 4.60
C TYR A 146 6.29 -8.64 3.29
N VAL A 147 6.39 -7.90 2.19
CA VAL A 147 6.88 -8.46 0.91
C VAL A 147 8.36 -8.78 1.03
N ALA A 148 8.71 -10.03 0.73
CA ALA A 148 10.09 -10.49 0.78
C ALA A 148 10.84 -10.13 -0.52
N ARG A 149 12.07 -9.65 -0.38
CA ARG A 149 13.01 -9.47 -1.48
C ARG A 149 14.26 -10.32 -1.24
N ARG A 150 14.93 -10.71 -2.32
CA ARG A 150 16.23 -11.39 -2.22
C ARG A 150 17.32 -10.37 -1.92
N ALA A 151 18.06 -10.61 -0.85
CA ALA A 151 19.25 -9.86 -0.46
C ALA A 151 20.43 -10.17 -1.39
N ALA A 152 21.48 -9.35 -1.31
CA ALA A 152 22.69 -9.50 -2.13
C ALA A 152 23.44 -10.82 -1.85
N ASP A 153 23.29 -11.37 -0.66
CA ASP A 153 23.86 -12.65 -0.23
C ASP A 153 22.95 -13.86 -0.53
N GLY A 154 21.76 -13.61 -1.08
CA GLY A 154 20.79 -14.63 -1.45
C GLY A 154 19.73 -14.93 -0.39
N ASP A 155 19.79 -14.36 0.81
CA ASP A 155 18.74 -14.56 1.81
C ASP A 155 17.49 -13.71 1.52
N TRP A 156 16.42 -13.92 2.30
CA TRP A 156 15.19 -13.14 2.19
C TRP A 156 15.18 -12.02 3.22
N GLU A 157 14.88 -10.81 2.78
CA GLU A 157 14.72 -9.62 3.62
C GLU A 157 13.35 -8.97 3.38
N PRO A 158 12.77 -8.29 4.37
CA PRO A 158 11.57 -7.50 4.15
C PRO A 158 11.87 -6.33 3.22
N THR A 159 10.90 -5.98 2.38
CA THR A 159 10.93 -4.74 1.61
C THR A 159 10.43 -3.63 2.51
N LEU A 160 11.30 -2.67 2.82
CA LEU A 160 11.01 -1.54 3.70
C LEU A 160 11.12 -0.23 2.93
N PRO A 161 10.31 0.79 3.25
CA PRO A 161 10.50 2.14 2.75
C PRO A 161 11.85 2.72 3.16
N ASP A 162 12.35 3.64 2.36
CA ASP A 162 13.59 4.37 2.66
C ASP A 162 13.50 5.04 4.04
N GLY A 163 14.52 4.84 4.87
CA GLY A 163 14.61 5.38 6.24
C GLY A 163 13.81 4.62 7.31
N MET A 164 12.96 3.64 6.94
CA MET A 164 12.20 2.86 7.93
C MET A 164 13.12 2.02 8.84
N ALA A 165 14.15 1.38 8.27
CA ALA A 165 15.12 0.61 9.04
C ALA A 165 15.84 1.47 10.10
N GLU A 166 16.22 2.70 9.73
CA GLU A 166 16.87 3.65 10.66
C GLU A 166 15.92 4.10 11.78
N LEU A 167 14.63 4.26 11.48
CA LEU A 167 13.63 4.59 12.49
C LEU A 167 13.43 3.45 13.48
N LEU A 168 13.31 2.22 12.99
CA LEU A 168 13.23 1.02 13.84
C LEU A 168 14.47 0.87 14.72
N ALA A 169 15.66 1.09 14.16
CA ALA A 169 16.91 1.08 14.91
C ALA A 169 16.91 2.10 16.07
N LYS A 170 16.45 3.33 15.81
CA LYS A 170 16.33 4.37 16.85
C LYS A 170 15.34 3.98 17.92
N SER A 171 14.18 3.44 17.54
CA SER A 171 13.17 2.97 18.50
C SER A 171 13.63 1.76 19.31
N ALA A 172 14.49 0.91 18.77
CA ALA A 172 15.09 -0.21 19.51
C ALA A 172 16.13 0.27 20.54
N GLY A 173 16.77 1.42 20.31
CA GLY A 173 17.74 2.04 21.22
C GLY A 173 17.14 3.01 22.25
N ASP A 174 15.93 3.52 22.00
CA ASP A 174 15.19 4.35 22.96
C ASP A 174 14.53 3.43 24.01
N ASP A 175 15.32 3.02 25.01
CA ASP A 175 14.80 2.31 26.17
C ASP A 175 13.80 3.20 26.92
N ILE A 176 12.53 2.77 26.96
CA ILE A 176 11.48 3.40 27.78
C ILE A 176 11.84 3.42 29.29
N LEU A 177 12.88 2.66 29.67
CA LEU A 177 13.44 2.57 31.01
C LEU A 177 14.30 3.77 31.41
N ASP A 178 14.81 4.56 30.46
CA ASP A 178 15.59 5.78 30.76
C ASP A 178 14.70 6.97 31.18
N SER A 179 13.37 6.81 31.10
CA SER A 179 12.37 7.83 31.44
C SER A 179 11.57 7.53 32.73
N LEU A 180 11.98 6.51 33.52
CA LEU A 180 11.33 6.10 34.77
C LEU A 180 12.11 6.50 36.02
#